data_AF-A0A7C0YAT6-F1
#
_entry.id   AF-A0A7C0YAT6-F1
#
_cell.length_a   1.000
_cell.length_b   1.000
_cell.length_c   1.000
_cell.angle_alpha   90.00
_cell.angle_beta   90.00
_cell.angle_gamma   90.00
#
_symmetry.space_group_name_H-M   'P 1'
#
loop_
_entity.id
_entity.type
_entity.pdbx_description
1 polymer ?
#
loop_
_entity_poly.entity_id
_entity_poly.type
_entity_poly.pdbx_seq_one_letter_code
_entity_poly.pdbx_strand_id
1 'polypeptide(L)'
;MKINSKEYWDKKGGSQQTQRFAQIVIKNIHFLPTRPLTILDVGCASGEMLNMLSFYFPFSKVYGCDFSQAAIHKAKEKYPNLKENFFVADIFSLSKIRKKFDLVICLNVLGHLENPEKALNEIIKVSKRYVIILVPAEQKPFGEHIFSFNESFFTTRNFSVHKDFTTHFNIDGIQFVCILDKKAQNLILTETPKILIGSPIRQEPEILKEFLSSLSALDTSGLSCDYLFIDNNENKLSKNLLRDFAKQHPTLIWEQPPLGNYTKHDFHEWDNLVIQRVAEFKNKIINYAIKEKYDFLFLTDSDLILHPFTLKHLLSKKKDIISTIFWTKWEKQICPLPQVWFSGQYDIFKKIKGEKIDRNSKIARTNYGLTVLTTPGTYEVGGLGACTLISRQALKKGINFEEIYNLPYIGEDRHFCIRAVAMGFQLFVDTSYPAFHIYRKNDLSKVETYKQYCKESIQNGTVLDSIKIIKMLEEEMNTNPKFYYEEGERLYKEGKIEEATIAFKKALELDPFLDLAHNNLAFIYWQKQDVEKALHHIIKAMEISPDNRDIIWNCGQIMLGLGYAKDAYEVYKSYLKRHPGEKEIRQVVEELEKGQIF
;
A
#
# COMPACT_ATOMS: atom_id res chain seq x y z
N MET A 1 -38.36 12.10 20.51
CA MET A 1 -38.52 11.05 19.46
C MET A 1 -37.80 9.82 19.95
N LYS A 2 -38.43 8.63 19.97
CA LYS A 2 -37.70 7.38 20.30
C LYS A 2 -36.67 7.13 19.18
N ILE A 3 -35.39 7.04 19.55
CA ILE A 3 -34.33 6.52 18.67
C ILE A 3 -34.79 5.14 18.20
N ASN A 4 -34.60 4.80 16.91
CA ASN A 4 -35.09 3.58 16.26
C ASN A 4 -36.62 3.48 16.06
N SER A 5 -37.37 4.58 16.19
CA SER A 5 -38.78 4.61 15.74
C SER A 5 -38.89 4.86 14.23
N LYS A 6 -39.98 4.38 13.61
CA LYS A 6 -40.29 4.62 12.19
C LYS A 6 -40.23 6.10 11.81
N GLU A 7 -40.78 6.99 12.64
CA GLU A 7 -40.78 8.43 12.37
C GLU A 7 -39.36 9.03 12.42
N TYR A 8 -38.48 8.45 13.23
CA TYR A 8 -37.06 8.80 13.24
C TYR A 8 -36.35 8.30 11.97
N TRP A 9 -36.61 7.07 11.54
CA TRP A 9 -36.02 6.45 10.34
C TRP A 9 -36.47 7.13 9.03
N ASP A 10 -37.78 7.39 8.88
CA ASP A 10 -38.34 8.08 7.71
C ASP A 10 -37.81 9.54 7.64
N LYS A 11 -37.64 10.25 8.77
CA LYS A 11 -37.04 11.61 8.81
C LYS A 11 -35.55 11.65 8.46
N LYS A 12 -34.83 10.54 8.60
CA LYS A 12 -33.39 10.42 8.27
C LYS A 12 -33.13 9.92 6.85
N GLY A 13 -34.17 9.74 6.02
CA GLY A 13 -34.01 9.28 4.64
C GLY A 13 -33.77 7.78 4.52
N GLY A 14 -34.24 6.97 5.47
CA GLY A 14 -33.95 5.53 5.55
C GLY A 14 -34.24 4.74 4.27
N SER A 15 -35.28 5.06 3.51
CA SER A 15 -35.58 4.37 2.24
C SER A 15 -34.46 4.56 1.19
N GLN A 16 -33.88 5.76 1.11
CA GLN A 16 -32.74 6.04 0.22
C GLN A 16 -31.46 5.35 0.72
N GLN A 17 -31.29 5.26 2.04
CA GLN A 17 -30.17 4.56 2.66
C GLN A 17 -30.23 3.05 2.36
N THR A 18 -31.39 2.40 2.55
CA THR A 18 -31.59 0.97 2.25
C THR A 18 -31.36 0.67 0.78
N GLN A 19 -31.84 1.51 -0.15
CA GLN A 19 -31.58 1.32 -1.58
C GLN A 19 -30.09 1.34 -1.92
N ARG A 20 -29.28 2.14 -1.22
CA ARG A 20 -27.82 2.19 -1.42
C ARG A 20 -27.11 0.98 -0.85
N PHE A 21 -27.46 0.57 0.37
CA PHE A 21 -26.92 -0.68 0.95
C PHE A 21 -27.31 -1.89 0.09
N ALA A 22 -28.53 -1.90 -0.44
CA ALA A 22 -28.97 -2.91 -1.40
C ALA A 22 -28.10 -2.92 -2.66
N GLN A 23 -27.78 -1.75 -3.25
CA GLN A 23 -26.86 -1.66 -4.39
C GLN A 23 -25.47 -2.21 -4.06
N ILE A 24 -24.92 -1.92 -2.87
CA ILE A 24 -23.63 -2.46 -2.41
C ILE A 24 -23.68 -3.99 -2.33
N VAL A 25 -24.77 -4.56 -1.81
CA VAL A 25 -24.90 -6.02 -1.76
C VAL A 25 -25.10 -6.60 -3.15
N ILE A 26 -25.91 -5.98 -4.01
CA ILE A 26 -26.20 -6.48 -5.36
C ILE A 26 -24.97 -6.49 -6.28
N LYS A 27 -24.01 -5.59 -6.11
CA LYS A 27 -22.72 -5.73 -6.82
C LYS A 27 -21.85 -6.86 -6.25
N ASN A 28 -22.01 -7.17 -4.98
CA ASN A 28 -21.25 -8.17 -4.24
C ASN A 28 -21.90 -9.56 -4.24
N ILE A 29 -22.73 -9.90 -5.24
CA ILE A 29 -23.33 -11.25 -5.38
C ILE A 29 -23.01 -11.96 -6.69
N HIS A 30 -22.06 -11.45 -7.48
CA HIS A 30 -21.60 -12.05 -8.74
C HIS A 30 -21.02 -13.47 -8.56
N PHE A 31 -20.59 -13.85 -7.35
CA PHE A 31 -20.14 -15.21 -7.02
C PHE A 31 -21.27 -16.23 -6.84
N LEU A 32 -22.54 -15.78 -6.80
CA LEU A 32 -23.68 -16.68 -6.63
C LEU A 32 -23.90 -17.54 -7.88
N PRO A 33 -24.41 -18.78 -7.71
CA PRO A 33 -24.66 -19.65 -8.85
C PRO A 33 -25.82 -19.10 -9.69
N THR A 34 -25.80 -19.39 -11.00
CA THR A 34 -26.81 -18.95 -11.98
C THR A 34 -28.16 -19.65 -11.85
N ARG A 35 -28.34 -20.54 -10.86
CA ARG A 35 -29.60 -21.24 -10.60
C ARG A 35 -30.53 -20.41 -9.70
N PRO A 36 -31.85 -20.64 -9.74
CA PRO A 36 -32.78 -20.11 -8.74
C PRO A 36 -32.34 -20.37 -7.30
N LEU A 37 -32.52 -19.36 -6.44
CA LEU A 37 -32.17 -19.37 -5.02
C LEU A 37 -33.41 -19.18 -4.15
N THR A 38 -33.35 -19.63 -2.91
CA THR A 38 -34.20 -19.09 -1.83
C THR A 38 -33.43 -18.04 -1.04
N ILE A 39 -33.93 -16.81 -1.01
CA ILE A 39 -33.24 -15.64 -0.42
C ILE A 39 -34.05 -15.11 0.76
N LEU A 40 -33.40 -14.82 1.89
CA LEU A 40 -34.00 -14.16 3.05
C LEU A 40 -33.32 -12.81 3.32
N ASP A 41 -34.10 -11.75 3.40
CA ASP A 41 -33.71 -10.43 3.88
C ASP A 41 -34.15 -10.25 5.34
N VAL A 42 -33.17 -10.22 6.26
CA VAL A 42 -33.38 -10.14 7.71
C VAL A 42 -33.33 -8.68 8.16
N GLY A 43 -34.39 -8.22 8.83
CA GLY A 43 -34.59 -6.81 9.17
C GLY A 43 -34.99 -6.00 7.94
N CYS A 44 -35.92 -6.53 7.15
CA CYS A 44 -36.31 -5.97 5.85
C CYS A 44 -37.02 -4.60 5.93
N ALA A 45 -37.34 -4.11 7.13
CA ALA A 45 -38.05 -2.86 7.37
C ALA A 45 -39.32 -2.75 6.51
N SER A 46 -39.41 -1.76 5.63
CA SER A 46 -40.53 -1.57 4.69
C SER A 46 -40.41 -2.31 3.36
N GLY A 47 -39.42 -3.19 3.20
CA GLY A 47 -39.32 -4.14 2.09
C GLY A 47 -38.57 -3.67 0.84
N GLU A 48 -37.86 -2.54 0.89
CA GLU A 48 -37.10 -1.98 -0.24
C GLU A 48 -36.10 -2.97 -0.85
N MET A 49 -35.28 -3.61 0.00
CA MET A 49 -34.28 -4.58 -0.45
C MET A 49 -34.96 -5.81 -1.06
N LEU A 50 -36.03 -6.32 -0.42
CA LEU A 50 -36.77 -7.45 -0.97
C LEU A 50 -37.34 -7.19 -2.37
N ASN A 51 -37.89 -5.99 -2.57
CA ASN A 51 -38.38 -5.56 -3.86
C ASN A 51 -37.25 -5.54 -4.91
N MET A 52 -36.09 -4.97 -4.57
CA MET A 52 -34.92 -4.99 -5.46
C MET A 52 -34.46 -6.41 -5.79
N LEU A 53 -34.34 -7.29 -4.80
CA LEU A 53 -33.96 -8.69 -5.00
C LEU A 53 -34.92 -9.42 -5.94
N SER A 54 -36.22 -9.12 -5.89
CA SER A 54 -37.21 -9.72 -6.79
C SER A 54 -36.97 -9.37 -8.26
N PHE A 55 -36.45 -8.18 -8.55
CA PHE A 55 -36.07 -7.77 -9.91
C PHE A 55 -34.73 -8.36 -10.35
N TYR A 56 -33.74 -8.40 -9.45
CA TYR A 56 -32.41 -8.94 -9.77
C TYR A 56 -32.38 -10.47 -9.86
N PHE A 57 -33.31 -11.15 -9.18
CA PHE A 57 -33.46 -12.60 -9.20
C PHE A 57 -34.89 -13.02 -9.54
N PRO A 58 -35.36 -12.80 -10.78
CA PRO A 58 -36.76 -13.00 -11.16
C PRO A 58 -37.23 -14.46 -11.03
N PHE A 59 -36.31 -15.41 -11.05
CA PHE A 59 -36.60 -16.85 -10.90
C PHE A 59 -36.40 -17.36 -9.46
N SER A 60 -35.86 -16.55 -8.56
CA SER A 60 -35.62 -16.91 -7.16
C SER A 60 -36.82 -16.61 -6.29
N LYS A 61 -36.95 -17.35 -5.18
CA LYS A 61 -37.96 -17.03 -4.16
C LYS A 61 -37.32 -16.16 -3.08
N VAL A 62 -37.77 -14.91 -3.01
CA VAL A 62 -37.30 -13.93 -2.03
C VAL A 62 -38.27 -13.84 -0.86
N TYR A 63 -37.75 -13.71 0.37
CA TYR A 63 -38.52 -13.54 1.59
C TYR A 63 -37.94 -12.42 2.45
N GLY A 64 -38.80 -11.65 3.12
CA GLY A 64 -38.39 -10.58 4.02
C GLY A 64 -38.98 -10.78 5.41
N CYS A 65 -38.17 -10.58 6.45
CA CYS A 65 -38.66 -10.61 7.82
C CYS A 65 -38.17 -9.42 8.66
N ASP A 66 -39.00 -9.04 9.62
CA ASP A 66 -38.71 -7.98 10.58
C ASP A 66 -39.42 -8.31 11.91
N PHE A 67 -38.86 -7.84 13.03
CA PHE A 67 -39.49 -8.02 14.35
C PHE A 67 -40.72 -7.12 14.50
N SER A 68 -40.76 -6.00 13.77
CA SER A 68 -41.83 -5.02 13.81
C SER A 68 -42.99 -5.43 12.91
N GLN A 69 -44.10 -5.81 13.53
CA GLN A 69 -45.33 -6.12 12.81
C GLN A 69 -45.87 -4.92 12.01
N ALA A 70 -45.66 -3.70 12.51
CA ALA A 70 -45.99 -2.47 11.78
C ALA A 70 -45.12 -2.27 10.52
N ALA A 71 -43.84 -2.62 10.57
CA ALA A 71 -42.95 -2.56 9.40
C ALA A 71 -43.39 -3.57 8.33
N ILE A 72 -43.69 -4.81 8.73
CA ILE A 72 -44.20 -5.86 7.84
C ILE A 72 -45.54 -5.48 7.20
N HIS A 73 -46.46 -4.88 7.97
CA HIS A 73 -47.73 -4.40 7.41
C HIS A 73 -47.49 -3.35 6.32
N LYS A 74 -46.64 -2.34 6.59
CA LYS A 74 -46.25 -1.32 5.60
C LYS A 74 -45.58 -1.94 4.37
N ALA A 75 -44.72 -2.93 4.54
CA ALA A 75 -44.06 -3.62 3.42
C ALA A 75 -45.08 -4.35 2.52
N LYS A 76 -46.07 -5.02 3.13
CA LYS A 76 -47.17 -5.69 2.42
C LYS A 76 -48.06 -4.73 1.65
N GLU A 77 -48.35 -3.56 2.20
CA GLU A 77 -49.09 -2.49 1.52
C GLU A 77 -48.29 -1.88 0.37
N LYS A 78 -46.99 -1.61 0.61
CA LYS A 78 -46.10 -0.97 -0.37
C LYS A 78 -45.78 -1.88 -1.55
N TYR A 79 -45.69 -3.19 -1.33
CA TYR A 79 -45.36 -4.19 -2.36
C TYR A 79 -46.39 -5.33 -2.41
N PRO A 80 -47.60 -5.11 -2.97
CA PRO A 80 -48.68 -6.10 -2.97
C PRO A 80 -48.30 -7.42 -3.65
N ASN A 81 -47.46 -7.38 -4.69
CA ASN A 81 -46.98 -8.57 -5.41
C ASN A 81 -46.08 -9.48 -4.57
N LEU A 82 -45.53 -8.97 -3.46
CA LEU A 82 -44.64 -9.71 -2.55
C LEU A 82 -45.30 -9.94 -1.18
N LYS A 83 -46.61 -9.68 -1.05
CA LYS A 83 -47.33 -9.68 0.23
C LYS A 83 -47.16 -10.98 1.03
N GLU A 84 -47.20 -12.12 0.36
CA GLU A 84 -47.05 -13.45 0.97
C GLU A 84 -45.59 -13.80 1.33
N ASN A 85 -44.64 -12.99 0.87
CA ASN A 85 -43.21 -13.21 1.10
C ASN A 85 -42.71 -12.50 2.36
N PHE A 86 -43.53 -11.61 2.95
CA PHE A 86 -43.21 -10.91 4.19
C PHE A 86 -43.82 -11.58 5.42
N PHE A 87 -43.02 -11.75 6.48
CA PHE A 87 -43.48 -12.32 7.74
C PHE A 87 -42.79 -11.69 8.96
N VAL A 88 -43.44 -11.75 10.11
CA VAL A 88 -42.87 -11.26 11.38
C VAL A 88 -41.95 -12.33 11.95
N ALA A 89 -40.71 -11.95 12.27
CA ALA A 89 -39.78 -12.84 12.96
C ALA A 89 -38.75 -12.05 13.78
N ASP A 90 -38.41 -12.59 14.95
CA ASP A 90 -37.33 -12.09 15.78
C ASP A 90 -35.99 -12.68 15.33
N ILE A 91 -35.01 -11.80 15.09
CA ILE A 91 -33.65 -12.16 14.69
C ILE A 91 -32.99 -13.12 15.68
N PHE A 92 -33.28 -13.02 16.97
CA PHE A 92 -32.73 -13.88 18.02
C PHE A 92 -33.36 -15.28 18.07
N SER A 93 -34.38 -15.53 17.25
CA SER A 93 -35.12 -16.79 17.18
C SER A 93 -35.39 -17.24 15.74
N LEU A 94 -34.63 -16.77 14.73
CA LEU A 94 -34.87 -17.08 13.31
C LEU A 94 -34.92 -18.58 13.02
N SER A 95 -34.12 -19.40 13.71
CA SER A 95 -34.12 -20.84 13.52
C SER A 95 -35.49 -21.51 13.78
N LYS A 96 -36.37 -20.86 14.56
CA LYS A 96 -37.75 -21.34 14.81
C LYS A 96 -38.64 -21.34 13.56
N ILE A 97 -38.27 -20.62 12.50
CA ILE A 97 -39.01 -20.60 11.22
C ILE A 97 -38.95 -21.98 10.53
N ARG A 98 -38.02 -22.88 10.92
CA ARG A 98 -37.81 -24.23 10.35
C ARG A 98 -37.57 -24.27 8.83
N LYS A 99 -37.36 -23.12 8.20
CA LYS A 99 -37.03 -22.96 6.78
C LYS A 99 -35.57 -22.54 6.63
N LYS A 100 -34.88 -23.09 5.62
CA LYS A 100 -33.51 -22.70 5.27
C LYS A 100 -33.45 -22.02 3.91
N PHE A 101 -32.56 -21.06 3.77
CA PHE A 101 -32.42 -20.20 2.60
C PHE A 101 -31.05 -20.41 1.95
N ASP A 102 -30.96 -20.48 0.63
CA ASP A 102 -29.68 -20.57 -0.08
C ASP A 102 -28.77 -19.37 0.27
N LEU A 103 -29.37 -18.17 0.35
CA LEU A 103 -28.74 -16.91 0.70
C LEU A 103 -29.52 -16.20 1.82
N VAL A 104 -28.80 -15.69 2.82
CA VAL A 104 -29.37 -14.82 3.87
C VAL A 104 -28.62 -13.49 3.85
N ILE A 105 -29.35 -12.39 3.82
CA ILE A 105 -28.84 -11.01 3.78
C ILE A 105 -29.30 -10.29 5.04
N CYS A 106 -28.43 -9.49 5.64
CA CYS A 106 -28.75 -8.63 6.78
C CYS A 106 -28.03 -7.28 6.60
N LEU A 107 -28.81 -6.21 6.38
CA LEU A 107 -28.29 -4.89 6.03
C LEU A 107 -28.44 -3.91 7.19
N ASN A 108 -27.33 -3.48 7.77
CA ASN A 108 -27.27 -2.46 8.80
C ASN A 108 -28.16 -2.72 10.03
N VAL A 109 -28.45 -3.97 10.36
CA VAL A 109 -29.29 -4.33 11.53
C VAL A 109 -28.44 -4.61 12.76
N LEU A 110 -27.33 -5.34 12.59
CA LEU A 110 -26.59 -5.92 13.72
C LEU A 110 -26.05 -4.86 14.69
N GLY A 111 -25.69 -3.67 14.22
CA GLY A 111 -25.17 -2.58 15.07
C GLY A 111 -26.20 -1.99 16.06
N HIS A 112 -27.49 -2.28 15.87
CA HIS A 112 -28.56 -1.83 16.77
C HIS A 112 -28.95 -2.87 17.82
N LEU A 113 -28.29 -4.03 17.84
CA LEU A 113 -28.64 -5.16 18.72
C LEU A 113 -27.73 -5.21 19.94
N GLU A 114 -28.29 -5.56 21.10
CA GLU A 114 -27.52 -5.77 22.32
C GLU A 114 -26.58 -6.99 22.22
N ASN A 115 -26.96 -8.00 21.44
CA ASN A 115 -26.19 -9.22 21.25
C ASN A 115 -26.08 -9.59 19.75
N PRO A 116 -25.25 -8.88 18.97
CA PRO A 116 -25.10 -9.13 17.54
C PRO A 116 -24.54 -10.54 17.24
N GLU A 117 -23.79 -11.13 18.16
CA GLU A 117 -23.25 -12.48 18.00
C GLU A 117 -24.34 -13.55 18.00
N LYS A 118 -25.30 -13.47 18.94
CA LYS A 118 -26.45 -14.38 18.96
C LYS A 118 -27.27 -14.24 17.67
N ALA A 119 -27.52 -13.01 17.22
CA ALA A 119 -28.22 -12.74 15.97
C ALA A 119 -27.48 -13.32 14.75
N LEU A 120 -26.17 -13.11 14.65
CA LEU A 120 -25.34 -13.66 13.59
C LEU A 120 -25.38 -15.19 13.56
N ASN A 121 -25.33 -15.84 14.72
CA ASN A 121 -25.45 -17.30 14.82
C ASN A 121 -26.81 -17.82 14.32
N GLU A 122 -27.90 -17.12 14.62
CA GLU A 122 -29.23 -17.47 14.11
C GLU A 122 -29.33 -17.30 12.58
N ILE A 123 -28.79 -16.20 12.03
CA ILE A 123 -28.66 -15.97 10.58
C ILE A 123 -27.88 -17.12 9.91
N ILE A 124 -26.75 -17.51 10.50
CA ILE A 124 -25.93 -18.62 9.99
C ILE A 124 -26.72 -19.93 10.02
N LYS A 125 -27.49 -20.23 11.07
CA LYS A 125 -28.29 -21.48 11.15
C LYS A 125 -29.36 -21.59 10.06
N VAL A 126 -29.99 -20.48 9.68
CA VAL A 126 -31.03 -20.47 8.63
C VAL A 126 -30.47 -20.38 7.21
N SER A 127 -29.17 -20.11 7.04
CA SER A 127 -28.50 -20.19 5.73
C SER A 127 -28.09 -21.61 5.36
N LYS A 128 -28.32 -22.02 4.11
CA LYS A 128 -27.80 -23.26 3.53
C LYS A 128 -26.35 -23.10 3.12
N ARG A 129 -25.98 -21.97 2.48
CA ARG A 129 -24.64 -21.75 1.96
C ARG A 129 -24.12 -20.34 2.18
N TYR A 130 -24.86 -19.33 1.74
CA TYR A 130 -24.35 -17.97 1.68
C TYR A 130 -24.96 -17.07 2.76
N VAL A 131 -24.12 -16.24 3.38
CA VAL A 131 -24.54 -15.12 4.24
C VAL A 131 -23.84 -13.86 3.79
N ILE A 132 -24.58 -12.76 3.67
CA ILE A 132 -24.02 -11.43 3.41
C ILE A 132 -24.49 -10.49 4.51
N ILE A 133 -23.53 -9.89 5.20
CA ILE A 133 -23.76 -8.90 6.23
C ILE A 133 -23.14 -7.59 5.76
N LEU A 134 -23.91 -6.51 5.88
CA LEU A 134 -23.41 -5.15 5.68
C LEU A 134 -23.56 -4.38 6.99
N VAL A 135 -22.45 -3.85 7.50
CA VAL A 135 -22.42 -3.02 8.72
C VAL A 135 -21.44 -1.86 8.54
N PRO A 136 -21.61 -0.75 9.28
CA PRO A 136 -20.66 0.36 9.26
C PRO A 136 -19.31 -0.09 9.82
N ALA A 137 -18.22 0.35 9.19
CA ALA A 137 -16.86 0.15 9.67
C ALA A 137 -16.48 1.21 10.73
N GLU A 138 -17.33 1.39 11.72
CA GLU A 138 -17.14 2.36 12.80
C GLU A 138 -16.19 1.83 13.87
N GLN A 139 -15.28 2.68 14.36
CA GLN A 139 -14.37 2.31 15.46
C GLN A 139 -15.03 2.39 16.84
N LYS A 140 -16.12 3.17 16.96
CA LYS A 140 -16.92 3.33 18.18
C LYS A 140 -18.39 3.47 17.79
N PRO A 141 -19.33 3.03 18.64
CA PRO A 141 -20.75 3.19 18.35
C PRO A 141 -21.09 4.68 18.18
N PHE A 142 -21.73 5.03 17.06
CA PHE A 142 -22.13 6.39 16.76
C PHE A 142 -23.63 6.50 16.49
N GLY A 143 -24.26 7.56 17.02
CA GLY A 143 -25.69 7.83 16.83
C GLY A 143 -26.59 6.75 17.43
N GLU A 144 -27.24 5.97 16.57
CA GLU A 144 -28.21 4.91 16.92
C GLU A 144 -27.59 3.50 17.00
N HIS A 145 -26.31 3.36 16.64
CA HIS A 145 -25.58 2.11 16.82
C HIS A 145 -25.12 1.99 18.26
N ILE A 146 -25.44 0.86 18.89
CA ILE A 146 -24.99 0.51 20.25
C ILE A 146 -23.81 -0.47 20.22
N PHE A 147 -23.48 -1.01 19.04
CA PHE A 147 -22.35 -1.89 18.82
C PHE A 147 -21.57 -1.46 17.56
N SER A 148 -20.24 -1.45 17.65
CA SER A 148 -19.33 -1.16 16.53
C SER A 148 -18.53 -2.41 16.16
N PHE A 149 -18.28 -2.59 14.87
CA PHE A 149 -17.59 -3.78 14.37
C PHE A 149 -16.14 -3.48 14.00
N ASN A 150 -15.28 -4.47 14.16
CA ASN A 150 -13.97 -4.51 13.53
C ASN A 150 -13.90 -5.71 12.56
N GLU A 151 -12.84 -5.77 11.75
CA GLU A 151 -12.65 -6.86 10.79
C GLU A 151 -12.55 -8.23 11.50
N SER A 152 -11.88 -8.28 12.66
CA SER A 152 -11.66 -9.53 13.41
C SER A 152 -12.94 -10.17 13.94
N PHE A 153 -13.97 -9.40 14.24
CA PHE A 153 -15.29 -9.91 14.60
C PHE A 153 -15.83 -10.88 13.53
N PHE A 154 -15.63 -10.57 12.25
CA PHE A 154 -16.13 -11.37 11.15
C PHE A 154 -15.12 -12.43 10.67
N THR A 155 -13.84 -12.09 10.57
CA THR A 155 -12.82 -13.03 10.04
C THR A 155 -12.59 -14.23 10.95
N THR A 156 -12.64 -14.06 12.28
CA THR A 156 -12.61 -15.18 13.25
C THR A 156 -13.80 -16.14 13.12
N ARG A 157 -14.86 -15.71 12.42
CA ARG A 157 -16.08 -16.48 12.13
C ARG A 157 -16.14 -16.92 10.66
N ASN A 158 -15.00 -16.95 9.98
CA ASN A 158 -14.81 -17.39 8.60
C ASN A 158 -15.50 -16.54 7.52
N PHE A 159 -15.87 -15.30 7.82
CA PHE A 159 -16.30 -14.37 6.79
C PHE A 159 -15.08 -13.79 6.05
N SER A 160 -15.19 -13.68 4.72
CA SER A 160 -14.35 -12.75 3.96
C SER A 160 -14.90 -11.34 4.19
N VAL A 161 -14.04 -10.41 4.60
CA VAL A 161 -14.40 -9.02 4.85
C VAL A 161 -13.66 -8.17 3.84
N HIS A 162 -14.36 -7.20 3.27
CA HIS A 162 -13.72 -6.07 2.61
C HIS A 162 -14.50 -4.81 2.92
N LYS A 163 -13.84 -3.68 2.72
CA LYS A 163 -14.38 -2.35 2.92
C LYS A 163 -14.89 -1.81 1.60
N ASP A 164 -16.03 -1.15 1.67
CA ASP A 164 -16.64 -0.42 0.58
C ASP A 164 -17.08 0.96 1.07
N PHE A 165 -17.34 1.91 0.18
CA PHE A 165 -17.74 3.26 0.57
C PHE A 165 -18.81 3.83 -0.34
N THR A 166 -19.67 4.65 0.24
CA THR A 166 -20.68 5.46 -0.44
C THR A 166 -20.11 6.82 -0.81
N THR A 167 -20.59 7.43 -1.91
CA THR A 167 -20.03 8.68 -2.49
C THR A 167 -21.00 9.87 -2.47
N HIS A 168 -21.90 9.93 -1.50
CA HIS A 168 -22.98 10.93 -1.45
C HIS A 168 -23.13 11.57 -0.07
N PHE A 169 -23.00 12.91 -0.07
CA PHE A 169 -23.20 13.82 1.06
C PHE A 169 -24.34 13.37 2.01
N ASN A 170 -24.04 13.37 3.32
CA ASN A 170 -24.89 13.02 4.47
C ASN A 170 -25.10 11.52 4.78
N ILE A 171 -24.56 10.59 3.98
CA ILE A 171 -24.58 9.14 4.28
C ILE A 171 -23.25 8.47 3.88
N ASP A 172 -22.17 9.27 3.88
CA ASP A 172 -20.81 8.83 3.57
C ASP A 172 -20.22 8.06 4.75
N GLY A 173 -19.72 6.86 4.47
CA GLY A 173 -19.09 6.01 5.46
C GLY A 173 -18.52 4.76 4.84
N ILE A 174 -17.47 4.22 5.47
CA ILE A 174 -16.93 2.93 5.10
C ILE A 174 -17.87 1.85 5.64
N GLN A 175 -18.26 0.92 4.78
CA GLN A 175 -19.09 -0.24 5.11
C GLN A 175 -18.22 -1.50 5.06
N PHE A 176 -18.35 -2.37 6.05
CA PHE A 176 -17.89 -3.73 5.94
C PHE A 176 -18.90 -4.54 5.14
N VAL A 177 -18.40 -5.15 4.06
CA VAL A 177 -19.10 -6.16 3.28
C VAL A 177 -18.54 -7.51 3.69
N CYS A 178 -19.29 -8.23 4.52
CA CYS A 178 -18.88 -9.50 5.10
C CYS A 178 -19.63 -10.64 4.40
N ILE A 179 -18.89 -11.54 3.77
CA ILE A 179 -19.43 -12.66 2.98
C ILE A 179 -18.99 -13.98 3.59
N LEU A 180 -19.95 -14.86 3.86
CA LEU A 180 -19.72 -16.26 4.21
C LEU A 180 -20.16 -17.16 3.06
N ASP A 181 -19.24 -17.96 2.51
CA ASP A 181 -19.59 -19.15 1.73
C ASP A 181 -19.15 -20.39 2.51
N LYS A 182 -20.13 -21.13 3.06
CA LYS A 182 -19.89 -22.34 3.85
C LYS A 182 -19.16 -23.45 3.08
N LYS A 183 -19.15 -23.42 1.75
CA LYS A 183 -18.41 -24.39 0.91
C LYS A 183 -17.02 -23.91 0.52
N ALA A 184 -16.79 -22.59 0.43
CA ALA A 184 -15.45 -22.04 0.18
C ALA A 184 -14.49 -22.32 1.35
N GLN A 185 -15.02 -22.67 2.52
CA GLN A 185 -14.26 -23.09 3.69
C GLN A 185 -13.48 -24.40 3.50
N ASN A 186 -13.71 -25.15 2.41
CA ASN A 186 -12.88 -26.30 2.04
C ASN A 186 -11.56 -25.92 1.34
N LEU A 187 -11.30 -24.62 1.08
CA LEU A 187 -9.95 -24.10 0.89
C LEU A 187 -9.28 -23.90 2.26
N ILE A 188 -9.22 -24.97 3.05
CA ILE A 188 -8.26 -25.00 4.15
C ILE A 188 -6.90 -25.17 3.45
N LEU A 189 -6.00 -24.19 3.60
CA LEU A 189 -4.60 -24.35 3.24
C LEU A 189 -3.99 -25.35 4.24
N THR A 190 -4.39 -26.62 4.18
CA THR A 190 -3.71 -27.72 4.89
C THR A 190 -2.45 -28.16 4.15
N GLU A 191 -2.25 -27.66 2.94
CA GLU A 191 -1.04 -27.84 2.13
C GLU A 191 -0.26 -26.51 2.07
N THR A 192 1.07 -26.60 2.11
CA THR A 192 2.00 -25.49 1.87
C THR A 192 1.73 -24.89 0.49
N PRO A 193 1.15 -23.67 0.36
CA PRO A 193 0.73 -23.13 -0.93
C PRO A 193 1.94 -22.89 -1.84
N LYS A 194 1.82 -23.30 -3.12
CA LYS A 194 2.87 -23.08 -4.12
C LYS A 194 2.67 -21.74 -4.82
N ILE A 195 3.63 -20.84 -4.67
CA ILE A 195 3.56 -19.46 -5.13
C ILE A 195 4.69 -19.19 -6.12
N LEU A 196 4.35 -18.60 -7.26
CA LEU A 196 5.33 -18.05 -8.18
C LEU A 196 5.44 -16.55 -7.96
N ILE A 197 6.63 -16.04 -7.66
CA ILE A 197 6.91 -14.61 -7.63
C ILE A 197 7.54 -14.23 -8.97
N GLY A 198 6.82 -13.46 -9.76
CA GLY A 198 7.16 -13.15 -11.14
C GLY A 198 7.46 -11.68 -11.37
N SER A 199 8.52 -11.37 -12.12
CA SER A 199 8.86 -9.99 -12.46
C SER A 199 9.57 -9.87 -13.82
N PRO A 200 9.09 -9.02 -14.73
CA PRO A 200 9.93 -8.47 -15.80
C PRO A 200 10.92 -7.46 -15.22
N ILE A 201 12.21 -7.61 -15.51
CA ILE A 201 13.27 -6.82 -14.88
C ILE A 201 14.11 -6.09 -15.92
N ARG A 202 14.07 -4.76 -15.87
CA ARG A 202 15.00 -3.87 -16.57
C ARG A 202 15.30 -2.69 -15.65
N GLN A 203 16.40 -2.76 -14.90
CA GLN A 203 16.67 -1.82 -13.82
C GLN A 203 18.16 -1.58 -13.55
N GLU A 204 18.49 -0.36 -13.11
CA GLU A 204 19.83 -0.01 -12.63
C GLU A 204 20.24 -0.82 -11.39
N PRO A 205 21.53 -1.13 -11.22
CA PRO A 205 22.00 -2.03 -10.17
C PRO A 205 21.59 -1.61 -8.76
N GLU A 206 21.60 -0.31 -8.46
CA GLU A 206 21.30 0.21 -7.11
C GLU A 206 19.83 -0.02 -6.75
N ILE A 207 18.91 0.16 -7.70
CA ILE A 207 17.48 -0.07 -7.43
C ILE A 207 17.18 -1.57 -7.45
N LEU A 208 17.78 -2.32 -8.39
CA LEU A 208 17.58 -3.76 -8.46
C LEU A 208 18.06 -4.47 -7.18
N LYS A 209 19.17 -4.02 -6.59
CA LYS A 209 19.67 -4.52 -5.31
C LYS A 209 18.63 -4.39 -4.20
N GLU A 210 17.96 -3.24 -4.12
CA GLU A 210 16.92 -2.99 -3.11
C GLU A 210 15.66 -3.82 -3.34
N PHE A 211 15.24 -3.96 -4.60
CA PHE A 211 14.14 -4.86 -4.97
C PHE A 211 14.42 -6.31 -4.55
N LEU A 212 15.56 -6.87 -4.97
CA LEU A 212 15.96 -8.25 -4.63
C LEU A 212 16.11 -8.45 -3.12
N SER A 213 16.71 -7.48 -2.42
CA SER A 213 16.81 -7.51 -0.96
C SER A 213 15.44 -7.56 -0.30
N SER A 214 14.44 -6.87 -0.85
CA SER A 214 13.07 -6.91 -0.32
C SER A 214 12.39 -8.25 -0.56
N LEU A 215 12.65 -8.90 -1.70
CA LEU A 215 12.16 -10.25 -1.98
C LEU A 215 12.73 -11.27 -1.00
N SER A 216 14.04 -11.23 -0.75
CA SER A 216 14.70 -12.11 0.23
C SER A 216 14.18 -11.91 1.66
N ALA A 217 13.65 -10.71 1.96
CA ALA A 217 13.12 -10.36 3.29
C ALA A 217 11.63 -10.67 3.47
N LEU A 218 10.93 -11.16 2.43
CA LEU A 218 9.52 -11.57 2.55
C LEU A 218 9.39 -12.71 3.57
N ASP A 219 8.39 -12.62 4.44
CA ASP A 219 7.99 -13.74 5.29
C ASP A 219 7.30 -14.81 4.43
N THR A 220 8.08 -15.81 4.03
CA THR A 220 7.60 -16.98 3.29
C THR A 220 7.36 -18.20 4.18
N SER A 221 7.30 -18.03 5.51
CA SER A 221 7.07 -19.15 6.42
C SER A 221 5.74 -19.85 6.13
N GLY A 222 5.81 -21.17 5.95
CA GLY A 222 4.65 -21.99 5.58
C GLY A 222 4.24 -21.89 4.10
N LEU A 223 5.06 -21.27 3.24
CA LEU A 223 4.83 -21.14 1.79
C LEU A 223 5.94 -21.82 0.99
N SER A 224 5.62 -22.35 -0.19
CA SER A 224 6.60 -22.81 -1.18
C SER A 224 6.69 -21.74 -2.26
N CYS A 225 7.78 -20.96 -2.25
CA CYS A 225 7.95 -19.82 -3.16
C CYS A 225 9.06 -20.12 -4.17
N ASP A 226 8.71 -20.03 -5.46
CA ASP A 226 9.66 -20.02 -6.56
C ASP A 226 9.66 -18.62 -7.20
N TYR A 227 10.76 -18.26 -7.87
CA TYR A 227 10.91 -16.99 -8.56
C TYR A 227 11.05 -17.22 -10.07
N LEU A 228 10.44 -16.34 -10.87
CA LEU A 228 10.67 -16.28 -12.30
C LEU A 228 10.90 -14.84 -12.74
N PHE A 229 12.11 -14.58 -13.22
CA PHE A 229 12.52 -13.27 -13.71
C PHE A 229 12.71 -13.28 -15.21
N ILE A 230 12.12 -12.31 -15.89
CA ILE A 230 12.45 -12.03 -17.29
C ILE A 230 13.51 -10.94 -17.28
N ASP A 231 14.76 -11.34 -17.52
CA ASP A 231 15.90 -10.43 -17.55
C ASP A 231 15.94 -9.69 -18.89
N ASN A 232 15.56 -8.42 -18.86
CA ASN A 232 15.63 -7.50 -19.98
C ASN A 232 16.68 -6.39 -19.77
N ASN A 233 17.64 -6.62 -18.86
CA ASN A 233 18.70 -5.66 -18.56
C ASN A 233 19.75 -5.58 -19.68
N GLU A 234 20.34 -4.38 -19.83
CA GLU A 234 21.57 -4.16 -20.61
C GLU A 234 22.80 -4.18 -19.70
N ASN A 235 22.65 -3.65 -18.49
CA ASN A 235 23.71 -3.51 -17.51
C ASN A 235 24.21 -4.87 -16.99
N LYS A 236 25.50 -5.16 -17.17
CA LYS A 236 26.14 -6.42 -16.74
C LYS A 236 26.05 -6.64 -15.23
N LEU A 237 26.12 -5.59 -14.42
CA LEU A 237 26.00 -5.69 -12.96
C LEU A 237 24.58 -6.11 -12.58
N SER A 238 23.56 -5.53 -13.20
CA SER A 238 22.16 -5.94 -12.97
C SER A 238 21.93 -7.41 -13.31
N LYS A 239 22.48 -7.90 -14.43
CA LYS A 239 22.43 -9.33 -14.78
C LYS A 239 23.11 -10.22 -13.74
N ASN A 240 24.26 -9.78 -13.22
CA ASN A 240 24.99 -10.53 -12.19
C ASN A 240 24.20 -10.59 -10.87
N LEU A 241 23.54 -9.49 -10.47
CA LEU A 241 22.68 -9.47 -9.29
C LEU A 241 21.55 -10.52 -9.38
N LEU A 242 20.92 -10.66 -10.55
CA LEU A 242 19.90 -11.71 -10.77
C LEU A 242 20.49 -13.12 -10.63
N ARG A 243 21.67 -13.36 -11.20
CA ARG A 243 22.37 -14.66 -11.08
C ARG A 243 22.77 -14.97 -9.64
N ASP A 244 23.22 -13.97 -8.89
CA ASP A 244 23.59 -14.12 -7.49
C ASP A 244 22.37 -14.38 -6.60
N PHE A 245 21.23 -13.77 -6.90
CA PHE A 245 19.96 -14.10 -6.27
C PHE A 245 19.54 -15.55 -6.57
N ALA A 246 19.67 -16.00 -7.82
CA ALA A 246 19.31 -17.35 -8.24
C ALA A 246 20.19 -18.46 -7.61
N LYS A 247 21.38 -18.13 -7.09
CA LYS A 247 22.20 -19.08 -6.31
C LYS A 247 21.64 -19.32 -4.91
N GLN A 248 20.86 -18.38 -4.37
CA GLN A 248 20.36 -18.40 -3.00
C GLN A 248 18.87 -18.76 -2.92
N HIS A 249 18.13 -18.57 -4.02
CA HIS A 249 16.69 -18.75 -4.09
C HIS A 249 16.29 -19.57 -5.33
N PRO A 250 15.24 -20.42 -5.26
CA PRO A 250 14.76 -21.20 -6.40
C PRO A 250 14.22 -20.31 -7.51
N THR A 251 15.09 -19.91 -8.43
CA THR A 251 14.84 -18.84 -9.40
C THR A 251 15.08 -19.31 -10.83
N LEU A 252 14.10 -19.10 -11.69
CA LEU A 252 14.23 -19.24 -13.13
C LEU A 252 14.46 -17.88 -13.77
N ILE A 253 15.53 -17.74 -14.57
CA ILE A 253 15.83 -16.51 -15.30
C ILE A 253 15.65 -16.75 -16.80
N TRP A 254 14.79 -15.95 -17.44
CA TRP A 254 14.61 -15.94 -18.88
C TRP A 254 15.19 -14.66 -19.47
N GLU A 255 16.36 -14.78 -20.10
CA GLU A 255 16.98 -13.65 -20.78
C GLU A 255 16.19 -13.25 -22.03
N GLN A 256 15.95 -11.95 -22.19
CA GLN A 256 15.29 -11.36 -23.36
C GLN A 256 16.08 -10.11 -23.78
N PRO A 257 16.58 -10.03 -25.03
CA PRO A 257 17.39 -8.88 -25.46
C PRO A 257 16.53 -7.61 -25.54
N PRO A 258 17.00 -6.42 -25.15
CA PRO A 258 16.22 -5.18 -25.26
C PRO A 258 15.85 -4.86 -26.72
N LEU A 259 14.71 -4.20 -26.92
CA LEU A 259 14.18 -3.77 -28.22
C LEU A 259 13.91 -2.27 -28.08
N GLY A 260 14.41 -1.49 -29.03
CA GLY A 260 14.30 -0.02 -29.02
C GLY A 260 15.28 0.68 -28.06
N ASN A 261 15.53 1.97 -28.33
CA ASN A 261 16.25 2.85 -27.41
C ASN A 261 15.32 3.20 -26.25
N TYR A 262 15.63 2.77 -25.03
CA TYR A 262 14.92 3.23 -23.83
C TYR A 262 15.82 4.23 -23.11
N THR A 263 15.57 5.51 -23.34
CA THR A 263 16.20 6.60 -22.59
C THR A 263 15.21 7.10 -21.54
N LYS A 264 15.51 6.83 -20.26
CA LYS A 264 14.77 7.38 -19.10
C LYS A 264 15.14 8.87 -18.96
N HIS A 265 14.69 9.71 -19.90
CA HIS A 265 14.67 11.16 -19.66
C HIS A 265 13.60 11.47 -18.60
N ASP A 266 13.67 12.63 -17.94
CA ASP A 266 12.87 13.01 -16.77
C ASP A 266 11.33 12.91 -16.94
N PHE A 267 10.84 12.54 -18.12
CA PHE A 267 9.45 12.24 -18.44
C PHE A 267 9.34 10.84 -19.08
N HIS A 268 8.46 9.98 -18.57
CA HIS A 268 8.20 8.66 -19.16
C HIS A 268 7.38 8.79 -20.46
N GLU A 269 8.04 8.90 -21.61
CA GLU A 269 7.41 8.56 -22.89
C GLU A 269 7.48 7.03 -23.08
N TRP A 270 6.40 6.34 -22.71
CA TRP A 270 6.28 4.90 -22.97
C TRP A 270 5.91 4.69 -24.44
N ASP A 271 6.86 4.18 -25.22
CA ASP A 271 6.56 3.64 -26.56
C ASP A 271 5.57 2.46 -26.43
N ASN A 272 4.52 2.46 -27.24
CA ASN A 272 3.52 1.38 -27.28
C ASN A 272 4.17 0.00 -27.47
N LEU A 273 5.28 -0.08 -28.20
CA LEU A 273 6.04 -1.32 -28.37
C LEU A 273 6.63 -1.83 -27.05
N VAL A 274 7.09 -0.93 -26.18
CA VAL A 274 7.61 -1.28 -24.85
C VAL A 274 6.48 -1.81 -23.96
N ILE A 275 5.31 -1.16 -23.98
CA ILE A 275 4.13 -1.60 -23.23
C ILE A 275 3.68 -2.99 -23.68
N GLN A 276 3.55 -3.21 -24.99
CA GLN A 276 3.19 -4.51 -25.56
C GLN A 276 4.18 -5.59 -25.14
N ARG A 277 5.46 -5.24 -25.11
CA ARG A 277 6.50 -6.17 -24.67
C ARG A 277 6.41 -6.54 -23.19
N VAL A 278 6.13 -5.57 -22.32
CA VAL A 278 5.88 -5.84 -20.89
C VAL A 278 4.65 -6.75 -20.72
N ALA A 279 3.59 -6.53 -21.50
CA ALA A 279 2.42 -7.40 -21.53
C ALA A 279 2.80 -8.84 -21.93
N GLU A 280 3.58 -9.02 -22.99
CA GLU A 280 4.09 -10.33 -23.42
C GLU A 280 4.90 -11.02 -22.32
N PHE A 281 5.76 -10.28 -21.63
CA PHE A 281 6.55 -10.78 -20.51
C PHE A 281 5.63 -11.26 -19.39
N LYS A 282 4.71 -10.42 -18.91
CA LYS A 282 3.72 -10.81 -17.89
C LYS A 282 2.90 -12.05 -18.33
N ASN A 283 2.52 -12.14 -19.60
CA ASN A 283 1.79 -13.29 -20.15
C ASN A 283 2.63 -14.58 -20.17
N LYS A 284 3.93 -14.50 -20.49
CA LYS A 284 4.85 -15.65 -20.40
C LYS A 284 4.92 -16.19 -18.97
N ILE A 285 4.96 -15.30 -17.97
CA ILE A 285 4.95 -15.68 -16.54
C ILE A 285 3.63 -16.34 -16.16
N ILE A 286 2.48 -15.78 -16.59
CA ILE A 286 1.15 -16.37 -16.37
C ILE A 286 1.09 -17.80 -16.94
N ASN A 287 1.54 -17.99 -18.18
CA ASN A 287 1.51 -19.30 -18.85
C ASN A 287 2.37 -20.33 -18.11
N TYR A 288 3.54 -19.92 -17.61
CA TYR A 288 4.36 -20.78 -16.76
C TYR A 288 3.66 -21.13 -15.45
N ALA A 289 3.07 -20.15 -14.78
CA ALA A 289 2.33 -20.37 -13.52
C ALA A 289 1.20 -21.40 -13.69
N ILE A 290 0.47 -21.33 -14.81
CA ILE A 290 -0.60 -22.27 -15.17
C ILE A 290 -0.02 -23.67 -15.43
N LYS A 291 1.02 -23.76 -16.27
CA LYS A 291 1.65 -25.03 -16.67
C LYS A 291 2.20 -25.80 -15.47
N GLU A 292 2.94 -25.12 -14.61
CA GLU A 292 3.59 -25.69 -13.42
C GLU A 292 2.66 -25.76 -12.20
N LYS A 293 1.37 -25.49 -12.41
CA LYS A 293 0.29 -25.61 -11.43
C LYS A 293 0.64 -24.86 -10.14
N TYR A 294 0.98 -23.58 -10.21
CA TYR A 294 1.06 -22.76 -9.00
C TYR A 294 -0.34 -22.45 -8.46
N ASP A 295 -0.47 -22.34 -7.13
CA ASP A 295 -1.72 -21.94 -6.47
C ASP A 295 -1.95 -20.44 -6.60
N PHE A 296 -0.87 -19.66 -6.57
CA PHE A 296 -0.88 -18.22 -6.76
C PHE A 296 0.31 -17.75 -7.60
N LEU A 297 0.09 -16.68 -8.36
CA LEU A 297 1.13 -15.88 -9.01
C LEU A 297 1.15 -14.51 -8.35
N PHE A 298 2.30 -14.09 -7.82
CA PHE A 298 2.53 -12.75 -7.33
C PHE A 298 3.41 -11.99 -8.33
N LEU A 299 2.79 -11.15 -9.16
CA LEU A 299 3.48 -10.30 -10.12
C LEU A 299 3.92 -9.00 -9.44
N THR A 300 5.20 -8.67 -9.50
CA THR A 300 5.72 -7.43 -8.93
C THR A 300 6.70 -6.74 -9.88
N ASP A 301 6.70 -5.42 -9.83
CA ASP A 301 7.61 -4.60 -10.63
C ASP A 301 8.95 -4.46 -9.90
N SER A 302 10.03 -4.34 -10.69
CA SER A 302 11.41 -4.39 -10.18
C SER A 302 11.92 -3.07 -9.55
N ASP A 303 11.05 -2.08 -9.41
CA ASP A 303 11.29 -0.78 -8.79
C ASP A 303 10.51 -0.60 -7.47
N LEU A 304 9.91 -1.66 -6.96
CA LEU A 304 9.20 -1.69 -5.69
C LEU A 304 10.07 -2.27 -4.58
N ILE A 305 9.93 -1.76 -3.35
CA ILE A 305 10.43 -2.40 -2.14
C ILE A 305 9.24 -2.88 -1.33
N LEU A 306 9.17 -4.20 -1.15
CA LEU A 306 8.05 -4.84 -0.46
C LEU A 306 8.26 -4.85 1.05
N HIS A 307 7.17 -4.67 1.80
CA HIS A 307 7.18 -4.90 3.23
C HIS A 307 7.26 -6.42 3.51
N PRO A 308 8.00 -6.89 4.53
CA PRO A 308 8.16 -8.33 4.81
C PRO A 308 6.86 -9.13 4.92
N PHE A 309 5.80 -8.54 5.46
CA PHE A 309 4.49 -9.19 5.60
C PHE A 309 3.57 -9.13 4.37
N THR A 310 3.98 -8.47 3.28
CA THR A 310 3.13 -8.22 2.11
C THR A 310 2.48 -9.50 1.58
N LEU A 311 3.28 -10.52 1.27
CA LEU A 311 2.79 -11.73 0.60
C LEU A 311 1.78 -12.51 1.45
N LYS A 312 2.13 -12.82 2.70
CA LYS A 312 1.23 -13.53 3.63
C LYS A 312 -0.02 -12.73 3.95
N HIS A 313 0.10 -11.41 4.06
CA HIS A 313 -1.05 -10.54 4.29
C HIS A 313 -2.03 -10.59 3.12
N LEU A 314 -1.55 -10.45 1.87
CA LEU A 314 -2.40 -10.56 0.68
C LEU A 314 -3.08 -11.93 0.57
N LEU A 315 -2.35 -13.02 0.83
CA LEU A 315 -2.92 -14.39 0.86
C LEU A 315 -4.04 -14.52 1.91
N SER A 316 -3.85 -13.89 3.09
CA SER A 316 -4.83 -13.93 4.18
C SER A 316 -6.18 -13.29 3.79
N LYS A 317 -6.20 -12.40 2.80
CA LYS A 317 -7.42 -11.73 2.33
C LYS A 317 -8.34 -12.61 1.47
N LYS A 318 -7.85 -13.78 1.03
CA LYS A 318 -8.63 -14.78 0.28
C LYS A 318 -9.34 -14.16 -0.94
N LYS A 319 -8.61 -13.34 -1.70
CA LYS A 319 -9.10 -12.70 -2.93
C LYS A 319 -8.44 -13.34 -4.14
N ASP A 320 -9.20 -13.47 -5.23
CA ASP A 320 -8.69 -14.02 -6.48
C ASP A 320 -7.69 -13.08 -7.15
N ILE A 321 -7.91 -11.76 -7.09
CA ILE A 321 -7.03 -10.73 -7.64
C ILE A 321 -6.94 -9.59 -6.63
N ILE A 322 -5.76 -9.36 -6.09
CA ILE A 322 -5.51 -8.32 -5.09
C ILE A 322 -4.11 -7.73 -5.23
N SER A 323 -3.99 -6.40 -5.19
CA SER A 323 -2.69 -5.72 -5.15
C SER A 323 -2.42 -5.11 -3.77
N THR A 324 -1.16 -4.99 -3.37
CA THR A 324 -0.79 -4.04 -2.31
C THR A 324 -0.72 -2.64 -2.89
N ILE A 325 -1.09 -1.61 -2.12
CA ILE A 325 -1.01 -0.22 -2.56
C ILE A 325 0.46 0.27 -2.55
N PHE A 326 0.78 1.19 -3.46
CA PHE A 326 1.96 2.05 -3.34
C PHE A 326 1.63 3.43 -3.89
N TRP A 327 2.47 4.40 -3.53
CA TRP A 327 2.25 5.81 -3.82
C TRP A 327 3.40 6.37 -4.65
N THR A 328 3.06 7.20 -5.63
CA THR A 328 4.04 7.80 -6.54
C THR A 328 3.86 9.30 -6.58
N LYS A 329 4.92 10.05 -6.28
CA LYS A 329 4.98 11.50 -6.49
C LYS A 329 5.56 11.78 -7.86
N TRP A 330 4.71 11.83 -8.88
CA TRP A 330 5.11 12.00 -10.30
C TRP A 330 5.80 13.34 -10.55
N GLU A 331 5.25 14.41 -9.98
CA GLU A 331 5.75 15.77 -10.11
C GLU A 331 5.94 16.42 -8.74
N LYS A 332 6.85 17.41 -8.64
CA LYS A 332 7.16 18.07 -7.36
C LYS A 332 5.94 18.74 -6.71
N GLN A 333 5.05 19.32 -7.53
CA GLN A 333 3.91 20.14 -7.08
C GLN A 333 2.62 19.33 -6.84
N ILE A 334 2.59 18.05 -7.24
CA ILE A 334 1.41 17.20 -7.12
C ILE A 334 1.58 16.30 -5.90
N CYS A 335 0.50 16.07 -5.16
CA CYS A 335 0.49 15.09 -4.07
C CYS A 335 0.79 13.68 -4.61
N PRO A 336 1.40 12.79 -3.81
CA PRO A 336 1.55 11.40 -4.21
C PRO A 336 0.19 10.77 -4.55
N LEU A 337 0.13 10.06 -5.67
CA LEU A 337 -1.07 9.37 -6.12
C LEU A 337 -0.85 7.84 -6.09
N PRO A 338 -1.90 7.06 -5.79
CA PRO A 338 -1.80 5.62 -5.76
C PRO A 338 -1.87 5.04 -7.18
N GLN A 339 -1.40 3.81 -7.35
CA GLN A 339 -1.46 3.13 -8.65
C GLN A 339 -2.86 2.58 -9.00
N VAL A 340 -3.75 2.49 -8.01
CA VAL A 340 -5.11 1.94 -8.15
C VAL A 340 -6.15 3.04 -8.38
N TRP A 341 -7.30 2.67 -8.94
CA TRP A 341 -8.41 3.61 -9.19
C TRP A 341 -9.77 2.95 -9.05
N PHE A 342 -10.81 3.74 -8.79
CA PHE A 342 -12.16 3.22 -8.53
C PHE A 342 -13.04 3.17 -9.78
N SER A 343 -12.86 4.08 -10.74
CA SER A 343 -13.64 4.06 -11.99
C SER A 343 -12.91 4.74 -13.14
N GLY A 344 -13.40 4.50 -14.36
CA GLY A 344 -12.88 5.15 -15.56
C GLY A 344 -11.38 4.96 -15.75
N GLN A 345 -10.71 6.04 -16.13
CA GLN A 345 -9.26 6.12 -16.31
C GLN A 345 -8.66 6.90 -15.14
N TYR A 346 -8.23 6.19 -14.11
CA TYR A 346 -7.60 6.75 -12.90
C TYR A 346 -8.48 7.65 -12.03
N ASP A 347 -9.82 7.56 -12.11
CA ASP A 347 -10.66 8.30 -11.16
C ASP A 347 -10.53 7.69 -9.75
N ILE A 348 -10.07 8.51 -8.80
CA ILE A 348 -9.95 8.16 -7.38
C ILE A 348 -11.31 8.18 -6.66
N PHE A 349 -12.42 8.08 -7.38
CA PHE A 349 -13.74 7.94 -6.79
C PHE A 349 -14.66 7.12 -7.71
N LYS A 350 -15.76 6.60 -7.14
CA LYS A 350 -16.77 5.84 -7.88
C LYS A 350 -17.70 6.80 -8.64
N LYS A 351 -17.91 6.52 -9.92
CA LYS A 351 -18.91 7.19 -10.77
C LYS A 351 -20.12 6.30 -10.98
N ILE A 352 -21.32 6.88 -10.86
CA ILE A 352 -22.55 6.19 -11.25
C ILE A 352 -22.77 6.43 -12.75
N LYS A 353 -23.28 5.41 -13.46
CA LYS A 353 -23.56 5.52 -14.90
C LYS A 353 -24.52 6.69 -15.18
N GLY A 354 -24.14 7.58 -16.09
CA GLY A 354 -24.93 8.75 -16.47
C GLY A 354 -24.89 9.92 -15.49
N GLU A 355 -24.12 9.80 -14.41
CA GLU A 355 -23.97 10.87 -13.41
C GLU A 355 -23.20 12.07 -13.99
N LYS A 356 -23.76 13.27 -13.80
CA LYS A 356 -23.06 14.53 -14.04
C LYS A 356 -22.55 15.04 -12.69
N ILE A 357 -21.23 15.21 -12.58
CA ILE A 357 -20.57 15.62 -11.34
C ILE A 357 -19.96 17.00 -11.57
N ASP A 358 -20.35 17.98 -10.75
CA ASP A 358 -19.75 19.32 -10.78
C ASP A 358 -18.32 19.31 -10.19
N ARG A 359 -17.59 20.41 -10.39
CA ARG A 359 -16.20 20.53 -9.96
C ARG A 359 -16.00 20.34 -8.45
N ASN A 360 -16.87 20.90 -7.62
CA ASN A 360 -16.74 20.83 -6.16
C ASN A 360 -17.01 19.40 -5.69
N SER A 361 -18.05 18.76 -6.22
CA SER A 361 -18.34 17.35 -5.96
C SER A 361 -17.21 16.43 -6.40
N LYS A 362 -16.56 16.71 -7.54
CA LYS A 362 -15.40 15.95 -8.00
C LYS A 362 -14.22 16.05 -7.03
N ILE A 363 -13.90 17.26 -6.55
CA ILE A 363 -12.82 17.49 -5.58
C ILE A 363 -13.13 16.77 -4.25
N ALA A 364 -14.34 16.97 -3.71
CA ALA A 364 -14.75 16.35 -2.45
C ALA A 364 -14.68 14.81 -2.50
N ARG A 365 -15.17 14.21 -3.59
CA ARG A 365 -15.12 12.76 -3.79
C ARG A 365 -13.70 12.23 -4.01
N THR A 366 -12.85 12.98 -4.71
CA THR A 366 -11.44 12.64 -4.88
C THR A 366 -10.73 12.61 -3.52
N ASN A 367 -10.91 13.66 -2.71
CA ASN A 367 -10.34 13.72 -1.37
C ASN A 367 -10.84 12.56 -0.49
N TYR A 368 -12.14 12.25 -0.56
CA TYR A 368 -12.71 11.12 0.18
C TYR A 368 -12.14 9.77 -0.28
N GLY A 369 -11.99 9.56 -1.59
CA GLY A 369 -11.37 8.35 -2.12
C GLY A 369 -9.88 8.22 -1.74
N LEU A 370 -9.14 9.33 -1.66
CA LEU A 370 -7.78 9.33 -1.12
C LEU A 370 -7.77 9.00 0.38
N THR A 371 -8.73 9.50 1.17
CA THR A 371 -8.91 9.12 2.58
C THR A 371 -9.18 7.62 2.71
N VAL A 372 -10.00 7.06 1.81
CA VAL A 372 -10.27 5.62 1.75
C VAL A 372 -8.99 4.84 1.49
N LEU A 373 -8.21 5.23 0.47
CA LEU A 373 -6.97 4.54 0.09
C LEU A 373 -5.82 4.74 1.08
N THR A 374 -5.90 5.74 1.96
CA THR A 374 -4.92 5.95 3.05
C THR A 374 -5.29 5.26 4.35
N THR A 375 -6.53 4.78 4.48
CA THR A 375 -7.02 4.07 5.66
C THR A 375 -6.74 2.57 5.51
N PRO A 376 -6.00 1.92 6.43
CA PRO A 376 -5.66 0.50 6.31
C PRO A 376 -6.88 -0.41 6.15
N GLY A 377 -6.84 -1.32 5.17
CA GLY A 377 -7.89 -2.30 4.88
C GLY A 377 -7.91 -2.74 3.41
N THR A 378 -8.79 -3.70 3.11
CA THR A 378 -8.97 -4.23 1.77
C THR A 378 -10.18 -3.58 1.10
N TYR A 379 -9.99 -2.96 -0.07
CA TYR A 379 -11.04 -2.22 -0.80
C TYR A 379 -11.23 -2.74 -2.22
N GLU A 380 -12.48 -2.77 -2.69
CA GLU A 380 -12.78 -3.04 -4.10
C GLU A 380 -12.43 -1.81 -4.96
N VAL A 381 -11.67 -2.04 -6.04
CA VAL A 381 -11.22 -1.03 -6.99
C VAL A 381 -11.68 -1.36 -8.42
N GLY A 382 -11.71 -0.36 -9.29
CA GLY A 382 -12.03 -0.51 -10.71
C GLY A 382 -10.82 -0.88 -11.57
N GLY A 383 -9.61 -0.62 -11.06
CA GLY A 383 -8.39 -1.15 -11.63
C GLY A 383 -7.21 -1.04 -10.68
N LEU A 384 -6.23 -1.89 -10.98
CA LEU A 384 -5.00 -2.10 -10.24
C LEU A 384 -3.89 -2.47 -11.24
N GLY A 385 -2.67 -2.48 -10.75
CA GLY A 385 -1.48 -2.75 -11.56
C GLY A 385 -0.29 -2.80 -10.63
N ALA A 386 0.76 -3.47 -11.09
CA ALA A 386 1.95 -3.80 -10.30
C ALA A 386 1.63 -4.51 -8.96
N CYS A 387 2.62 -5.20 -8.37
CA CYS A 387 2.50 -5.86 -7.06
C CYS A 387 1.16 -6.60 -6.78
N THR A 388 0.74 -7.44 -7.72
CA THR A 388 -0.58 -8.07 -7.78
C THR A 388 -0.49 -9.58 -7.55
N LEU A 389 -1.23 -10.07 -6.57
CA LEU A 389 -1.44 -11.49 -6.30
C LEU A 389 -2.66 -11.99 -7.06
N ILE A 390 -2.49 -13.10 -7.79
CA ILE A 390 -3.47 -13.69 -8.68
C ILE A 390 -3.63 -15.17 -8.33
N SER A 391 -4.86 -15.61 -8.08
CA SER A 391 -5.17 -17.01 -7.76
C SER A 391 -5.11 -17.92 -9.00
N ARG A 392 -4.88 -19.22 -8.77
CA ARG A 392 -4.99 -20.25 -9.82
C ARG A 392 -6.36 -20.23 -10.51
N GLN A 393 -7.43 -19.92 -9.80
CA GLN A 393 -8.77 -19.83 -10.40
C GLN A 393 -8.82 -18.71 -11.45
N ALA A 394 -8.28 -17.53 -11.13
CA ALA A 394 -8.20 -16.42 -12.06
C ALA A 394 -7.27 -16.75 -13.25
N LEU A 395 -6.09 -17.31 -12.99
CA LEU A 395 -5.16 -17.75 -14.04
C LEU A 395 -5.82 -18.74 -15.02
N LYS A 396 -6.48 -19.79 -14.51
CA LYS A 396 -7.15 -20.82 -15.35
C LYS A 396 -8.33 -20.29 -16.16
N LYS A 397 -8.92 -19.17 -15.77
CA LYS A 397 -10.00 -18.52 -16.53
C LYS A 397 -9.51 -17.74 -17.75
N GLY A 398 -8.20 -17.59 -17.91
CA GLY A 398 -7.61 -16.94 -19.09
C GLY A 398 -7.42 -15.44 -18.94
N ILE A 399 -7.28 -14.92 -17.72
CA ILE A 399 -6.85 -13.53 -17.53
C ILE A 399 -5.44 -13.36 -18.12
N ASN A 400 -5.20 -12.23 -18.78
CA ASN A 400 -3.92 -11.90 -19.41
C ASN A 400 -3.80 -10.37 -19.58
N PHE A 401 -2.64 -9.91 -20.00
CA PHE A 401 -2.30 -8.50 -20.22
C PHE A 401 -2.39 -8.08 -21.70
N GLU A 402 -2.88 -8.94 -22.59
CA GLU A 402 -3.00 -8.60 -24.02
C GLU A 402 -3.92 -7.40 -24.21
N GLU A 403 -3.61 -6.58 -25.21
CA GLU A 403 -4.43 -5.44 -25.59
C GLU A 403 -5.82 -5.91 -26.07
N ILE A 404 -6.86 -5.24 -25.60
CA ILE A 404 -8.23 -5.38 -26.11
C ILE A 404 -8.41 -4.34 -27.22
N TYR A 405 -8.33 -4.80 -28.46
CA TYR A 405 -8.20 -3.95 -29.67
C TYR A 405 -9.26 -2.85 -29.85
N ASN A 406 -10.46 -3.01 -29.26
CA ASN A 406 -11.55 -2.05 -29.38
C ASN A 406 -11.65 -1.07 -28.20
N LEU A 407 -10.65 -1.05 -27.31
CA LEU A 407 -10.58 -0.12 -26.19
C LEU A 407 -9.47 0.92 -26.43
N PRO A 408 -9.77 2.23 -26.36
CA PRO A 408 -8.81 3.29 -26.65
C PRO A 408 -7.86 3.59 -25.45
N TYR A 409 -7.49 2.57 -24.68
CA TYR A 409 -6.71 2.73 -23.45
C TYR A 409 -5.27 2.25 -23.64
N ILE A 410 -4.32 3.13 -23.36
CA ILE A 410 -2.88 2.81 -23.28
C ILE A 410 -2.63 2.01 -21.99
N GLY A 411 -1.63 1.14 -21.95
CA GLY A 411 -1.16 0.43 -20.75
C GLY A 411 -1.84 -0.92 -20.52
N GLU A 412 -1.02 -1.93 -20.31
CA GLU A 412 -1.39 -3.34 -20.23
C GLU A 412 -2.24 -3.71 -19.01
N ASP A 413 -1.98 -3.05 -17.86
CA ASP A 413 -2.71 -3.30 -16.62
C ASP A 413 -4.21 -2.99 -16.76
N ARG A 414 -4.57 -2.03 -17.64
CA ARG A 414 -5.98 -1.66 -17.89
C ARG A 414 -6.72 -2.77 -18.61
N HIS A 415 -6.09 -3.34 -19.63
CA HIS A 415 -6.64 -4.46 -20.38
C HIS A 415 -6.80 -5.69 -19.49
N PHE A 416 -5.82 -5.96 -18.62
CA PHE A 416 -5.92 -6.99 -17.59
C PHE A 416 -7.13 -6.77 -16.68
N CYS A 417 -7.29 -5.57 -16.12
CA CYS A 417 -8.39 -5.25 -15.21
C CYS A 417 -9.76 -5.40 -15.87
N ILE A 418 -9.93 -4.85 -17.07
CA ILE A 418 -11.19 -4.91 -17.82
C ILE A 418 -11.54 -6.36 -18.16
N ARG A 419 -10.56 -7.15 -18.61
CA ARG A 419 -10.73 -8.58 -18.89
C ARG A 419 -11.12 -9.37 -17.64
N ALA A 420 -10.44 -9.14 -16.52
CA ALA A 420 -10.75 -9.80 -15.26
C ALA A 420 -12.19 -9.52 -14.80
N VAL A 421 -12.61 -8.24 -14.84
CA VAL A 421 -13.99 -7.84 -14.51
C VAL A 421 -15.00 -8.46 -15.47
N ALA A 422 -14.73 -8.46 -16.77
CA ALA A 422 -15.59 -9.10 -17.78
C ALA A 422 -15.74 -10.62 -17.56
N MET A 423 -14.74 -11.28 -16.96
CA MET A 423 -14.77 -12.71 -16.59
C MET A 423 -15.46 -12.99 -15.24
N GLY A 424 -15.93 -11.95 -14.56
CA GLY A 424 -16.65 -12.02 -13.29
C GLY A 424 -15.77 -11.96 -12.05
N PHE A 425 -14.51 -11.52 -12.17
CA PHE A 425 -13.64 -11.28 -11.01
C PHE A 425 -13.81 -9.85 -10.49
N GLN A 426 -13.73 -9.71 -9.17
CA GLN A 426 -13.53 -8.42 -8.52
C GLN A 426 -12.04 -8.12 -8.36
N LEU A 427 -11.71 -6.84 -8.38
CA LEU A 427 -10.36 -6.34 -8.18
C LEU A 427 -10.28 -5.69 -6.80
N PHE A 428 -9.24 -6.04 -6.04
CA PHE A 428 -9.04 -5.52 -4.70
C PHE A 428 -7.67 -4.86 -4.55
N VAL A 429 -7.61 -3.84 -3.70
CA VAL A 429 -6.37 -3.30 -3.17
C VAL A 429 -6.34 -3.52 -1.66
N ASP A 430 -5.21 -3.96 -1.11
CA ASP A 430 -4.93 -3.84 0.31
C ASP A 430 -4.03 -2.64 0.58
N THR A 431 -4.43 -1.85 1.58
CA THR A 431 -3.74 -0.61 1.96
C THR A 431 -2.91 -0.76 3.24
N SER A 432 -2.88 -1.97 3.79
CA SER A 432 -2.01 -2.34 4.92
C SER A 432 -0.68 -2.84 4.36
N TYR A 433 0.43 -2.33 4.89
CA TYR A 433 1.78 -2.65 4.39
C TYR A 433 2.01 -2.17 2.93
N PRO A 434 1.84 -0.86 2.66
CA PRO A 434 2.10 -0.29 1.36
C PRO A 434 3.54 -0.56 0.92
N ALA A 435 3.73 -0.92 -0.35
CA ALA A 435 5.07 -1.00 -0.93
C ALA A 435 5.64 0.41 -1.17
N PHE A 436 6.97 0.51 -1.17
CA PHE A 436 7.66 1.74 -1.53
C PHE A 436 8.11 1.70 -2.97
N HIS A 437 7.74 2.71 -3.77
CA HIS A 437 8.08 2.80 -5.18
C HIS A 437 9.27 3.73 -5.40
N ILE A 438 10.37 3.19 -5.95
CA ILE A 438 11.54 3.97 -6.36
C ILE A 438 11.31 4.47 -7.78
N TYR A 439 10.48 5.50 -7.89
CA TYR A 439 10.11 6.09 -9.17
C TYR A 439 11.32 6.72 -9.89
N ARG A 440 12.18 7.42 -9.14
CA ARG A 440 13.40 8.06 -9.63
C ARG A 440 14.60 7.77 -8.72
N LYS A 441 15.82 7.97 -9.24
CA LYS A 441 17.07 7.69 -8.51
C LYS A 441 17.14 8.38 -7.14
N ASN A 442 16.62 9.61 -7.02
CA ASN A 442 16.58 10.35 -5.76
C ASN A 442 15.68 9.71 -4.69
N ASP A 443 14.78 8.80 -5.04
CA ASP A 443 13.98 8.08 -4.05
C ASP A 443 14.79 6.99 -3.33
N LEU A 444 15.97 6.61 -3.85
CA LEU A 444 16.90 5.70 -3.16
C LEU A 444 17.30 6.22 -1.77
N SER A 445 17.42 7.54 -1.57
CA SER A 445 17.77 8.09 -0.26
C SER A 445 16.68 7.90 0.79
N LYS A 446 15.44 7.59 0.38
CA LYS A 446 14.31 7.34 1.29
C LYS A 446 14.16 5.86 1.65
N VAL A 447 14.93 4.98 1.02
CA VAL A 447 14.83 3.51 1.20
C VAL A 447 15.12 3.10 2.64
N GLU A 448 16.15 3.67 3.27
CA GLU A 448 16.47 3.30 4.65
C GLU A 448 15.36 3.74 5.62
N THR A 449 14.77 4.93 5.40
CA THR A 449 13.60 5.39 6.16
C THR A 449 12.42 4.42 6.00
N TYR A 450 12.13 3.98 4.78
CA TYR A 450 11.08 2.97 4.55
C TYR A 450 11.37 1.65 5.26
N LYS A 451 12.61 1.15 5.19
CA LYS A 451 13.02 -0.08 5.92
C LYS A 451 12.87 0.09 7.43
N GLN A 452 13.17 1.27 7.97
CA GLN A 452 12.97 1.57 9.38
C GLN A 452 11.48 1.53 9.75
N TYR A 453 10.59 2.11 8.92
CA TYR A 453 9.15 2.00 9.14
C TYR A 453 8.65 0.56 9.11
N CYS A 454 9.20 -0.28 8.22
CA CYS A 454 8.89 -1.72 8.20
C CYS A 454 9.30 -2.40 9.52
N LYS A 455 10.53 -2.16 9.99
CA LYS A 455 11.04 -2.70 11.26
C LYS A 455 10.17 -2.28 12.45
N GLU A 456 9.81 -1.00 12.52
CA GLU A 456 8.93 -0.46 13.57
C GLU A 456 7.54 -1.11 13.55
N SER A 457 6.92 -1.27 12.37
CA SER A 457 5.60 -1.92 12.29
C SER A 457 5.64 -3.37 12.74
N ILE A 458 6.71 -4.10 12.41
CA ILE A 458 6.92 -5.48 12.84
C ILE A 458 7.12 -5.56 14.35
N GLN A 459 8.01 -4.74 14.91
CA GLN A 459 8.30 -4.72 16.36
C GLN A 459 7.07 -4.37 17.19
N ASN A 460 6.26 -3.41 16.71
CA ASN A 460 5.08 -2.95 17.43
C ASN A 460 3.84 -3.81 17.16
N GLY A 461 3.90 -4.79 16.26
CA GLY A 461 2.73 -5.58 15.84
C GLY A 461 1.61 -4.71 15.22
N THR A 462 1.99 -3.62 14.54
CA THR A 462 1.05 -2.67 13.92
C THR A 462 1.09 -2.81 12.39
N VAL A 463 0.05 -2.29 11.72
CA VAL A 463 0.08 -2.14 10.27
C VAL A 463 0.90 -0.91 9.90
N LEU A 464 1.70 -1.00 8.85
CA LEU A 464 2.26 0.19 8.19
C LEU A 464 1.14 0.82 7.34
N ASP A 465 0.78 2.06 7.62
CA ASP A 465 -0.23 2.79 6.86
C ASP A 465 0.40 3.63 5.73
N SER A 466 -0.45 4.05 4.79
CA SER A 466 -0.05 4.86 3.64
C SER A 466 0.33 6.29 4.00
N ILE A 467 -0.12 6.81 5.15
CA ILE A 467 0.15 8.20 5.56
C ILE A 467 1.65 8.38 5.82
N LYS A 468 2.30 7.40 6.44
CA LYS A 468 3.78 7.42 6.63
C LYS A 468 4.51 7.51 5.28
N ILE A 469 4.11 6.72 4.30
CA ILE A 469 4.75 6.70 2.97
C ILE A 469 4.52 8.01 2.21
N ILE A 470 3.30 8.54 2.24
CA ILE A 470 2.95 9.81 1.58
C ILE A 470 3.77 10.96 2.19
N LYS A 471 3.85 11.07 3.52
CA LYS A 471 4.65 12.11 4.18
C LYS A 471 6.11 12.04 3.76
N MET A 472 6.69 10.85 3.77
CA MET A 472 8.08 10.62 3.33
C MET A 472 8.30 11.00 1.86
N LEU A 473 7.30 10.83 0.99
CA LEU A 473 7.35 11.27 -0.42
C LEU A 473 7.15 12.78 -0.58
N GLU A 474 6.35 13.40 0.30
CA GLU A 474 6.05 14.82 0.28
C GLU A 474 7.18 15.68 0.81
N GLU A 475 7.92 15.17 1.80
CA GLU A 475 9.12 15.78 2.35
C GLU A 475 10.09 16.12 1.21
N GLU A 476 10.22 17.42 0.94
CA GLU A 476 11.23 17.92 0.01
C GLU A 476 12.59 17.62 0.62
N MET A 477 13.42 16.87 -0.11
CA MET A 477 14.85 16.95 0.11
C MET A 477 15.25 18.39 -0.16
N ASN A 478 15.57 19.13 0.89
CA ASN A 478 16.02 20.51 0.78
C ASN A 478 17.33 20.51 -0.02
N THR A 479 17.32 20.82 -1.30
CA THR A 479 18.52 20.72 -2.15
C THR A 479 19.55 21.81 -1.87
N ASN A 480 19.37 22.62 -0.84
CA ASN A 480 20.33 23.61 -0.42
C ASN A 480 21.40 22.96 0.49
N PRO A 481 22.66 22.78 0.04
CA PRO A 481 23.73 22.22 0.87
C PRO A 481 23.94 23.00 2.16
N LYS A 482 23.72 24.32 2.14
CA LYS A 482 23.85 25.19 3.31
C LYS A 482 22.85 24.84 4.42
N PHE A 483 21.63 24.43 4.05
CA PHE A 483 20.64 24.00 5.04
C PHE A 483 21.11 22.76 5.81
N TYR A 484 21.61 21.75 5.10
CA TYR A 484 22.10 20.53 5.74
C TYR A 484 23.37 20.77 6.55
N TYR A 485 24.21 21.71 6.12
CA TYR A 485 25.36 22.16 6.90
C TYR A 485 24.94 22.86 8.21
N GLU A 486 24.04 23.85 8.14
CA GLU A 486 23.53 24.57 9.32
C GLU A 486 22.80 23.63 10.29
N GLU A 487 22.05 22.66 9.76
CA GLU A 487 21.40 21.62 10.55
C GLU A 487 22.42 20.68 11.21
N GLY A 488 23.48 20.30 10.49
CA GLY A 488 24.59 19.54 11.06
C GLY A 488 25.27 20.28 12.21
N GLU A 489 25.50 21.59 12.07
CA GLU A 489 26.04 22.42 13.15
C GLU A 489 25.11 22.47 14.37
N ARG A 490 23.80 22.62 14.14
CA ARG A 490 22.80 22.65 15.21
C ARG A 490 22.78 21.32 15.97
N LEU A 491 22.71 20.20 15.26
CA LEU A 491 22.70 18.85 15.83
C LEU A 491 24.00 18.55 16.59
N TYR A 492 25.14 18.97 16.05
CA TYR A 492 26.43 18.81 16.72
C TYR A 492 26.47 19.57 18.06
N LYS A 493 25.96 20.82 18.10
CA LYS A 493 25.84 21.61 19.33
C LYS A 493 24.88 21.00 20.35
N GLU A 494 23.85 20.27 19.89
CA GLU A 494 22.93 19.51 20.74
C GLU A 494 23.51 18.18 21.25
N GLY A 495 24.73 17.81 20.85
CA GLY A 495 25.38 16.54 21.23
C GLY A 495 24.90 15.33 20.41
N LYS A 496 24.12 15.54 19.35
CA LYS A 496 23.58 14.51 18.46
C LYS A 496 24.57 14.16 17.35
N ILE A 497 25.67 13.51 17.73
CA ILE A 497 26.86 13.35 16.86
C ILE A 497 26.56 12.49 15.61
N GLU A 498 25.79 11.42 15.73
CA GLU A 498 25.43 10.53 14.60
C GLU A 498 24.58 11.27 13.56
N GLU A 499 23.59 12.04 14.02
CA GLU A 499 22.67 12.78 13.16
C GLU A 499 23.38 13.96 12.49
N ALA A 500 24.27 14.64 13.20
CA ALA A 500 25.15 15.66 12.63
C ALA A 500 26.06 15.09 11.54
N THR A 501 26.62 13.88 11.74
CA THR A 501 27.44 13.20 10.72
C THR A 501 26.65 12.95 9.43
N ILE A 502 25.40 12.52 9.55
CA ILE A 502 24.50 12.28 8.41
C ILE A 502 24.21 13.61 7.69
N ALA A 503 23.91 14.68 8.44
CA ALA A 503 23.62 15.99 7.88
C ALA A 503 24.82 16.58 7.12
N PHE A 504 26.04 16.53 7.69
CA PHE A 504 27.25 17.00 7.00
C PHE A 504 27.59 16.18 5.75
N LYS A 505 27.42 14.85 5.79
CA LYS A 505 27.56 14.01 4.58
C LYS A 505 26.54 14.41 3.52
N LYS A 506 25.31 14.73 3.92
CA LYS A 506 24.27 15.18 3.00
C LYS A 506 24.61 16.53 2.36
N ALA A 507 25.19 17.44 3.13
CA ALA A 507 25.72 18.69 2.61
C ALA A 507 26.80 18.44 1.54
N LEU A 508 27.73 17.51 1.79
CA LEU A 508 28.79 17.14 0.84
C LEU A 508 28.32 16.35 -0.38
N GLU A 509 27.23 15.58 -0.27
CA GLU A 509 26.58 14.95 -1.43
C GLU A 509 26.03 16.00 -2.40
N LEU A 510 25.58 17.15 -1.88
CA LEU A 510 25.00 18.25 -2.66
C LEU A 510 26.05 19.26 -3.13
N ASP A 511 27.06 19.52 -2.31
CA ASP A 511 28.22 20.35 -2.63
C ASP A 511 29.50 19.71 -2.09
N PRO A 512 30.22 18.93 -2.93
CA PRO A 512 31.49 18.31 -2.55
C PRO A 512 32.62 19.30 -2.22
N PHE A 513 32.44 20.59 -2.51
CA PHE A 513 33.43 21.64 -2.26
C PHE A 513 33.13 22.45 -0.99
N LEU A 514 32.21 21.99 -0.15
CA LEU A 514 31.91 22.64 1.11
C LEU A 514 32.97 22.30 2.17
N ASP A 515 34.04 23.09 2.19
CA ASP A 515 35.21 22.98 3.07
C ASP A 515 34.86 22.83 4.56
N LEU A 516 33.89 23.61 5.06
CA LEU A 516 33.45 23.57 6.46
C LEU A 516 32.78 22.24 6.84
N ALA A 517 32.04 21.60 5.92
CA ALA A 517 31.45 20.29 6.17
C ALA A 517 32.52 19.18 6.20
N HIS A 518 33.53 19.27 5.32
CA HIS A 518 34.72 18.41 5.40
C HIS A 518 35.47 18.61 6.74
N ASN A 519 35.67 19.85 7.17
CA ASN A 519 36.32 20.17 8.45
C ASN A 519 35.58 19.57 9.67
N ASN A 520 34.27 19.74 9.73
CA ASN A 520 33.46 19.22 10.83
C ASN A 520 33.42 17.69 10.85
N LEU A 521 33.33 17.03 9.69
CA LEU A 521 33.43 15.57 9.61
C LEU A 521 34.80 15.07 10.05
N ALA A 522 35.88 15.77 9.68
CA ALA A 522 37.23 15.41 10.12
C ALA A 522 37.35 15.42 11.65
N PHE A 523 36.84 16.47 12.29
CA PHE A 523 36.84 16.59 13.75
C PHE A 523 35.97 15.52 14.43
N ILE A 524 34.78 15.24 13.90
CA ILE A 524 33.91 14.17 14.42
C ILE A 524 34.59 12.81 14.30
N TYR A 525 35.21 12.50 13.15
CA TYR A 525 35.92 11.24 12.95
C TYR A 525 37.15 11.11 13.85
N TRP A 526 37.86 12.21 14.09
CA TRP A 526 38.94 12.28 15.06
C TRP A 526 38.45 11.93 16.48
N GLN A 527 37.35 12.52 16.95
CA GLN A 527 36.75 12.18 18.24
C GLN A 527 36.31 10.72 18.34
N LYS A 528 35.88 10.12 17.22
CA LYS A 528 35.53 8.70 17.11
C LYS A 528 36.74 7.77 16.94
N GLN A 529 37.96 8.30 16.95
CA GLN A 529 39.21 7.57 16.73
C GLN A 529 39.30 6.89 15.34
N ASP A 530 38.49 7.35 14.36
CA ASP A 530 38.56 6.91 12.97
C ASP A 530 39.56 7.78 12.20
N VAL A 531 40.84 7.47 12.40
CA VAL A 531 41.98 8.26 11.91
C VAL A 531 41.98 8.36 10.38
N GLU A 532 41.65 7.29 9.67
CA GLU A 532 41.64 7.26 8.21
C GLU A 532 40.65 8.27 7.63
N LYS A 533 39.41 8.27 8.14
CA LYS A 533 38.38 9.22 7.69
C LYS A 533 38.67 10.65 8.15
N ALA A 534 39.22 10.81 9.35
CA ALA A 534 39.63 12.13 9.85
C ALA A 534 40.64 12.79 8.90
N LEU A 535 41.70 12.05 8.53
CA LEU A 535 42.72 12.53 7.59
C LEU A 535 42.16 12.78 6.20
N HIS A 536 41.32 11.87 5.68
CA HIS A 536 40.68 12.06 4.38
C HIS A 536 39.92 13.39 4.29
N HIS A 537 39.06 13.66 5.27
CA HIS A 537 38.22 14.85 5.25
C HIS A 537 39.01 16.13 5.53
N ILE A 538 40.01 16.12 6.42
CA ILE A 538 40.79 17.34 6.71
C ILE A 538 41.71 17.73 5.55
N ILE A 539 42.29 16.75 4.84
CA ILE A 539 43.07 17.00 3.64
C ILE A 539 42.19 17.64 2.56
N LYS A 540 40.97 17.12 2.35
CA LYS A 540 40.00 17.71 1.42
C LYS A 540 39.63 19.14 1.81
N ALA A 541 39.38 19.40 3.08
CA ALA A 541 39.08 20.74 3.58
C ALA A 541 40.22 21.73 3.27
N MET A 542 41.48 21.32 3.49
CA MET A 542 42.66 22.13 3.18
C MET A 542 42.93 22.31 1.68
N GLU A 543 42.68 21.29 0.86
CA GLU A 543 42.78 21.39 -0.61
C GLU A 543 41.83 22.44 -1.17
N ILE A 544 40.62 22.53 -0.59
CA ILE A 544 39.58 23.47 -1.03
C ILE A 544 39.87 24.89 -0.50
N SER A 545 40.16 25.02 0.79
CA SER A 545 40.32 26.32 1.47
C SER A 545 41.61 26.38 2.30
N PRO A 546 42.78 26.52 1.65
CA PRO A 546 44.10 26.46 2.31
C PRO A 546 44.45 27.69 3.18
N ASP A 547 43.57 28.68 3.23
CA ASP A 547 43.69 29.90 4.04
C ASP A 547 42.56 30.04 5.08
N ASN A 548 41.72 29.02 5.24
CA ASN A 548 40.69 29.03 6.27
C ASN A 548 41.29 28.72 7.64
N ARG A 549 41.24 29.71 8.52
CA ARG A 549 41.81 29.68 9.87
C ARG A 549 41.38 28.46 10.70
N ASP A 550 40.10 28.10 10.66
CA ASP A 550 39.56 27.00 11.48
C ASP A 550 39.95 25.62 10.93
N ILE A 551 40.08 25.51 9.62
CA ILE A 551 40.57 24.29 8.94
C ILE A 551 42.05 24.08 9.29
N ILE A 552 42.85 25.13 9.23
CA ILE A 552 44.27 25.09 9.60
C ILE A 552 44.43 24.70 11.07
N TRP A 553 43.63 25.31 11.96
CA TRP A 553 43.59 24.96 13.37
C TRP A 553 43.28 23.47 13.58
N ASN A 554 42.15 22.99 13.05
CA ASN A 554 41.73 21.60 13.25
C ASN A 554 42.71 20.60 12.61
N CYS A 555 43.31 20.93 11.46
CA CYS A 555 44.34 20.09 10.86
C CYS A 555 45.56 19.93 11.75
N GLY A 556 46.09 21.03 12.27
CA GLY A 556 47.25 20.96 13.16
C GLY A 556 46.92 20.24 14.47
N GLN A 557 45.72 20.40 15.02
CA GLN A 557 45.28 19.64 16.21
C GLN A 557 45.18 18.13 15.94
N ILE A 558 44.60 17.73 14.80
CA ILE A 558 44.53 16.32 14.40
C ILE A 558 45.95 15.76 14.19
N MET A 559 46.84 16.50 13.52
CA MET A 559 48.24 16.10 13.32
C MET A 559 49.00 15.95 14.63
N LEU A 560 48.83 16.88 15.57
CA LEU A 560 49.45 16.80 16.90
C LEU A 560 48.94 15.60 17.69
N GLY A 561 47.62 15.35 17.66
CA GLY A 561 47.01 14.17 18.31
C GLY A 561 47.51 12.83 17.74
N LEU A 562 47.95 12.82 16.49
CA LEU A 562 48.55 11.66 15.82
C LEU A 562 50.08 11.58 16.00
N GLY A 563 50.71 12.54 16.68
CA GLY A 563 52.16 12.60 16.88
C GLY A 563 52.95 13.22 15.73
N TYR A 564 52.28 13.79 14.73
CA TYR A 564 52.91 14.48 13.59
C TYR A 564 53.22 15.95 13.90
N ALA A 565 53.94 16.21 14.99
CA ALA A 565 54.20 17.56 15.49
C ALA A 565 55.01 18.43 14.52
N LYS A 566 55.93 17.83 13.75
CA LYS A 566 56.71 18.54 12.73
C LYS A 566 55.82 19.01 11.56
N ASP A 567 54.89 18.16 11.11
CA ASP A 567 53.97 18.51 10.03
C ASP A 567 52.99 19.58 10.46
N ALA A 568 52.46 19.49 11.70
CA ALA A 568 51.64 20.53 12.30
C ALA A 568 52.36 21.88 12.37
N TYR A 569 53.63 21.89 12.79
CA TYR A 569 54.47 23.08 12.82
C TYR A 569 54.59 23.73 11.43
N GLU A 570 54.88 22.95 10.39
CA GLU A 570 55.03 23.47 9.03
C GLU A 570 53.70 24.02 8.47
N VAL A 571 52.57 23.35 8.74
CA VAL A 571 51.23 23.82 8.34
C VAL A 571 50.92 25.17 8.99
N TYR A 572 51.08 25.28 10.31
CA TYR A 572 50.83 26.53 11.03
C TYR A 572 51.78 27.66 10.62
N LYS A 573 53.08 27.36 10.48
CA LYS A 573 54.08 28.34 10.04
C LYS A 573 53.81 28.85 8.64
N SER A 574 53.41 27.96 7.72
CA SER A 574 53.04 28.33 6.35
C SER A 574 51.82 29.26 6.32
N TYR A 575 50.82 28.98 7.16
CA TYR A 575 49.66 29.85 7.34
C TYR A 575 50.05 31.23 7.91
N LEU A 576 50.87 31.28 8.97
CA LEU A 576 51.31 32.54 9.59
C LEU A 576 52.14 33.45 8.68
N LYS A 577 52.84 32.90 7.67
CA LYS A 577 53.53 33.72 6.66
C LYS A 577 52.55 34.62 5.89
N ARG A 578 51.34 34.10 5.63
CA ARG A 578 50.26 34.82 4.93
C ARG A 578 49.38 35.60 5.92
N HIS A 579 49.26 35.10 7.16
CA HIS A 579 48.43 35.68 8.22
C HIS A 579 49.24 36.01 9.48
N PRO A 580 50.13 37.02 9.43
CA PRO A 580 51.01 37.31 10.55
C PRO A 580 50.27 37.79 11.79
N GLY A 581 49.02 38.26 11.70
CA GLY A 581 48.25 38.76 12.86
C GLY A 581 47.69 37.69 13.81
N GLU A 582 47.76 36.41 13.47
CA GLU A 582 47.09 35.31 14.17
C GLU A 582 47.86 34.88 15.44
N LYS A 583 47.51 35.50 16.56
CA LYS A 583 48.24 35.35 17.84
C LYS A 583 48.19 33.92 18.40
N GLU A 584 47.03 33.27 18.32
CA GLU A 584 46.83 31.93 18.90
C GLU A 584 47.66 30.87 18.16
N ILE A 585 47.62 30.86 16.83
CA ILE A 585 48.42 29.93 16.02
C ILE A 585 49.92 30.23 16.19
N ARG A 586 50.30 31.50 16.32
CA ARG A 586 51.70 31.87 16.62
C ARG A 586 52.18 31.30 17.94
N GLN A 587 51.36 31.37 19.00
CA GLN A 587 51.71 30.79 20.29
C GLN A 587 51.94 29.28 20.18
N VAL A 588 51.06 28.56 19.48
CA VAL A 588 51.23 27.11 19.25
C VAL A 588 52.52 26.82 18.49
N VAL A 589 52.85 27.62 17.47
CA VAL A 589 54.12 27.48 16.72
C VAL A 589 55.33 27.68 17.63
N GLU A 590 55.34 28.71 18.49
CA GLU A 590 56.42 28.96 19.45
C GLU A 590 56.56 27.83 20.49
N GLU A 591 55.45 27.24 20.93
CA GLU A 591 55.43 26.10 21.86
C GLU A 591 55.97 24.83 21.18
N LEU A 592 55.62 24.60 19.91
CA LEU A 592 56.18 23.52 19.09
C LEU A 592 57.68 23.71 18.83
N GLU A 593 58.17 24.94 18.62
CA GLU A 593 59.60 25.24 18.47
C GLU A 593 60.41 24.96 19.74
N LYS A 594 59.82 25.25 20.91
CA LYS A 594 60.44 25.00 22.21
C LYS A 594 60.34 23.53 22.66
N GLY A 595 59.64 22.68 21.89
CA GLY A 595 59.38 21.28 22.24
C GLY A 595 58.52 21.12 23.50
N GLN A 596 57.63 22.09 23.77
CA GLN A 596 56.83 22.14 25.00
C GLN A 596 55.48 21.44 24.89
N ILE A 597 55.08 21.01 23.69
CA ILE A 597 53.86 20.23 23.45
C ILE A 597 54.28 18.81 23.07
N PHE A 598 54.30 17.90 24.05
CA PHE A 598 54.35 16.45 23.87
C PHE A 598 53.47 15.76 24.89
#